data_AF-A0A015JF28-F1
#
_entry.id   AF-A0A015JF28-F1
#
_cell.length_a   1.000
_cell.length_b   1.000
_cell.length_c   1.000
_cell.angle_alpha   90.00
_cell.angle_beta   90.00
_cell.angle_gamma   90.00
#
_symmetry.space_group_name_H-M   'P 1'
#
loop_
_entity.id
_entity.type
_entity.pdbx_description
1 polymer ?
#
loop_
_entity_poly.entity_id
_entity_poly.type
_entity_poly.pdbx_seq_one_letter_code
_entity_poly.pdbx_strand_id
1 'polypeptide(L)'
;MKNFLCLSDILKKDNLQVKEINIWNYLIKWGIKQTPGLGSENSDRTKWNDKNYKELKKILDPFIPLIRFMSICRTDFFNQVRPYRAIIPNDIYEEIDE
;
A
#
# COMPACT_ATOMS: atom_id res chain seq x y z
N MET A 1 -9.22 -20.11 2.00
CA MET A 1 -9.89 -18.88 2.47
C MET A 1 -9.64 -18.60 3.98
N LYS A 2 -8.41 -18.74 4.51
CA LYS A 2 -8.13 -18.51 5.95
C LYS A 2 -7.15 -17.36 6.28
N ASN A 3 -6.65 -16.61 5.29
CA ASN A 3 -5.60 -15.60 5.55
C ASN A 3 -6.08 -14.14 5.50
N PHE A 4 -7.27 -13.84 4.98
CA PHE A 4 -7.71 -12.46 4.79
C PHE A 4 -8.16 -11.76 6.08
N LEU A 5 -8.74 -12.51 7.03
CA LEU A 5 -9.31 -11.93 8.26
C LEU A 5 -8.24 -11.50 9.28
N CYS A 6 -7.06 -12.14 9.31
CA CYS A 6 -6.04 -11.85 10.32
C CYS A 6 -5.33 -10.50 10.09
N LEU A 7 -5.08 -10.11 8.83
CA LEU A 7 -4.37 -8.87 8.52
C LEU A 7 -5.23 -7.64 8.81
N SER A 8 -6.51 -7.64 8.41
CA SER A 8 -7.42 -6.51 8.65
C SER A 8 -7.59 -6.19 10.14
N ASP A 9 -7.63 -7.23 10.98
CA ASP A 9 -7.83 -7.06 12.43
C ASP A 9 -6.56 -6.58 13.14
N ILE A 10 -5.38 -6.92 12.60
CA ILE A 10 -4.08 -6.39 13.04
C ILE A 10 -4.01 -4.89 12.72
N LEU A 11 -4.32 -4.49 11.49
CA LEU A 11 -4.21 -3.08 11.07
C LEU A 11 -5.15 -2.14 11.84
N LYS A 12 -6.28 -2.66 12.33
CA LYS A 12 -7.27 -1.88 13.12
C LYS A 12 -6.88 -1.65 14.58
N LYS A 13 -5.84 -2.30 15.10
CA LYS A 13 -5.44 -2.17 16.52
C LYS A 13 -4.39 -1.08 16.70
N ASP A 14 -4.78 -0.01 17.41
CA ASP A 14 -3.88 1.10 17.78
C ASP A 14 -2.72 0.71 18.71
N ASN A 15 -2.79 -0.46 19.37
CA ASN A 15 -1.78 -0.92 20.33
C ASN A 15 -0.54 -1.61 19.70
N LEU A 16 -0.46 -1.70 18.37
CA LEU A 16 0.73 -2.23 17.73
C LEU A 16 1.77 -1.11 17.62
N GLN A 17 2.94 -1.27 18.27
CA GLN A 17 4.09 -0.35 18.15
C GLN A 17 4.75 -0.37 16.76
N VAL A 18 4.01 -0.76 15.71
CA VAL A 18 4.49 -0.82 14.35
C VAL A 18 4.23 0.53 13.70
N LYS A 19 5.30 1.18 13.23
CA LYS A 19 5.18 2.42 12.45
C LYS A 19 4.35 2.19 11.21
N GLU A 20 3.48 3.14 10.87
CA GLU A 20 2.53 2.97 9.78
C GLU A 20 3.21 2.80 8.40
N ILE A 21 4.40 3.37 8.23
CA ILE A 21 5.23 3.13 7.04
C ILE A 21 5.64 1.67 6.87
N ASN A 22 5.87 0.93 7.95
CA ASN A 22 6.25 -0.48 7.88
C ASN A 22 5.07 -1.33 7.42
N ILE A 23 3.87 -0.98 7.88
CA ILE A 23 2.62 -1.59 7.43
C ILE A 23 2.43 -1.34 5.93
N TRP A 24 2.57 -0.09 5.48
CA TRP A 24 2.50 0.26 4.06
C TRP A 24 3.47 -0.57 3.20
N ASN A 25 4.74 -0.64 3.61
CA ASN A 25 5.76 -1.41 2.90
C ASN A 25 5.46 -2.90 2.84
N TYR A 26 4.94 -3.46 3.92
CA TYR A 26 4.52 -4.86 3.96
C TYR A 26 3.34 -5.08 3.01
N LEU A 27 2.32 -4.22 3.07
CA LEU A 27 1.12 -4.30 2.25
C LEU A 27 1.48 -4.25 0.75
N ILE A 28 2.35 -3.34 0.35
CA ILE A 28 2.87 -3.26 -1.02
C ILE A 28 3.59 -4.54 -1.43
N LYS A 29 4.55 -5.02 -0.62
CA LYS A 29 5.28 -6.26 -0.91
C LYS A 29 4.34 -7.46 -1.03
N TRP A 30 3.33 -7.54 -0.16
CA TRP A 30 2.32 -8.59 -0.21
C TRP A 30 1.44 -8.47 -1.46
N GLY A 31 0.92 -7.27 -1.77
CA GLY A 31 0.07 -7.02 -2.94
C GLY A 31 0.76 -7.34 -4.26
N ILE A 32 2.04 -6.99 -4.39
CA ILE A 32 2.87 -7.35 -5.56
C ILE A 32 2.95 -8.86 -5.73
N LYS A 33 3.19 -9.61 -4.64
CA LYS A 33 3.23 -11.08 -4.68
C LYS A 33 1.87 -11.70 -5.02
N GLN A 34 0.77 -11.05 -4.68
CA GLN A 34 -0.58 -11.51 -5.00
C GLN A 34 -1.03 -11.12 -6.42
N THR A 35 -0.35 -10.17 -7.08
CA THR A 35 -0.74 -9.69 -8.41
C THR A 35 -0.09 -10.54 -9.50
N PRO A 36 -0.87 -11.30 -10.29
CA PRO A 36 -0.32 -12.14 -11.36
C PRO A 36 0.48 -11.30 -12.36
N GLY A 37 1.67 -11.79 -12.74
CA GLY A 37 2.59 -11.06 -13.64
C GLY A 37 3.44 -9.99 -12.96
N LEU A 38 3.24 -9.70 -11.67
CA LEU A 38 4.15 -8.87 -10.87
C LEU A 38 5.04 -9.68 -9.90
N GLY A 39 4.65 -10.91 -9.56
CA GLY A 39 5.35 -11.78 -8.61
C GLY A 39 6.77 -12.21 -9.06
N SER A 40 7.74 -11.99 -8.16
CA SER A 40 9.20 -12.25 -8.21
C SER A 40 10.06 -11.54 -9.28
N GLU A 41 9.59 -11.35 -10.51
CA GLU A 41 10.44 -10.80 -11.59
C GLU A 41 10.27 -9.29 -11.82
N ASN A 42 9.19 -8.70 -11.29
CA ASN A 42 8.78 -7.31 -11.57
C ASN A 42 8.77 -6.41 -10.33
N SER A 43 9.75 -6.54 -9.42
CA SER A 43 9.96 -5.53 -8.37
C SER A 43 10.43 -4.18 -8.94
N ASP A 44 10.92 -4.18 -10.18
CA ASP A 44 11.30 -2.97 -10.91
C ASP A 44 10.07 -2.26 -11.48
N ARG A 45 9.59 -1.24 -10.76
CA ARG A 45 8.44 -0.42 -11.15
C ARG A 45 8.65 0.32 -12.47
N THR A 46 9.88 0.49 -12.94
CA THR A 46 10.14 1.17 -14.23
C THR A 46 9.59 0.38 -15.42
N LYS A 47 9.30 -0.91 -15.23
CA LYS A 47 8.72 -1.79 -16.24
C LYS A 47 7.19 -1.90 -16.15
N TRP A 48 6.57 -1.26 -15.15
CA TRP A 48 5.14 -1.37 -14.93
C TRP A 48 4.36 -0.49 -15.90
N ASN A 49 3.28 -1.04 -16.44
CA ASN A 49 2.29 -0.31 -17.21
C ASN A 49 1.00 -0.07 -16.38
N ASP A 50 0.05 0.67 -16.94
CA ASP A 50 -1.21 1.01 -16.28
C ASP A 50 -2.02 -0.23 -15.85
N LYS A 51 -1.94 -1.32 -16.63
CA LYS A 51 -2.59 -2.58 -16.26
C LYS A 51 -1.99 -3.17 -14.99
N ASN A 52 -0.67 -3.09 -14.81
CA ASN A 52 -0.03 -3.54 -13.59
C ASN A 52 -0.52 -2.78 -12.36
N TYR A 53 -0.58 -1.45 -12.44
CA TYR A 53 -1.11 -0.62 -11.36
C TYR A 53 -2.59 -0.89 -11.09
N LYS A 54 -3.39 -1.08 -12.14
CA LYS A 54 -4.83 -1.38 -12.02
C LYS A 54 -5.07 -2.72 -11.30
N GLU A 55 -4.31 -3.77 -11.64
CA GLU A 55 -4.45 -5.05 -10.96
C GLU A 55 -3.95 -5.00 -9.51
N LEU A 56 -2.82 -4.32 -9.25
CA LEU A 56 -2.34 -4.11 -7.88
C LEU A 56 -3.36 -3.32 -7.04
N LYS A 57 -3.94 -2.27 -7.61
CA LYS A 57 -4.98 -1.46 -6.97
C LYS A 57 -6.16 -2.32 -6.54
N LYS A 58 -6.70 -3.17 -7.43
CA LYS A 58 -7.82 -4.07 -7.07
C LYS A 58 -7.52 -4.96 -5.87
N ILE A 59 -6.29 -5.45 -5.75
CA ILE A 59 -5.87 -6.29 -4.62
C ILE A 59 -5.76 -5.47 -3.33
N LEU A 60 -5.26 -4.24 -3.43
CA LEU A 60 -4.98 -3.39 -2.26
C LEU A 60 -6.16 -2.52 -1.82
N ASP A 61 -7.14 -2.26 -2.68
CA ASP A 61 -8.30 -1.39 -2.42
C ASP A 61 -9.00 -1.66 -1.08
N PRO A 62 -9.23 -2.91 -0.63
CA PRO A 62 -9.85 -3.17 0.67
C PRO A 62 -8.98 -2.77 1.87
N PHE A 63 -7.68 -2.59 1.67
CA PHE A 63 -6.70 -2.32 2.72
C PHE A 63 -6.22 -0.87 2.74
N ILE A 64 -6.26 -0.15 1.61
CA ILE A 64 -5.84 1.25 1.54
C ILE A 64 -6.53 2.12 2.60
N PRO A 65 -7.86 2.03 2.81
CA PRO A 65 -8.54 2.82 3.85
C PRO A 65 -8.12 2.48 5.29
N LEU A 66 -7.39 1.38 5.51
CA LEU A 66 -6.91 0.97 6.82
C LEU A 66 -5.54 1.60 7.16
N ILE A 67 -4.89 2.25 6.19
CA ILE A 67 -3.58 2.89 6.37
C ILE A 67 -3.78 4.33 6.82
N ARG A 68 -3.19 4.69 7.97
CA ARG A 68 -3.22 6.06 8.48
C ARG A 68 -2.10 6.89 7.85
N PHE A 69 -2.30 7.33 6.60
CA PHE A 69 -1.28 8.07 5.85
C PHE A 69 -0.76 9.32 6.58
N MET A 70 -1.61 10.02 7.34
CA MET A 70 -1.23 11.17 8.16
C MET A 70 -0.27 10.83 9.33
N SER A 71 -0.16 9.55 9.70
CA SER A 71 0.81 9.05 10.69
C SER A 71 2.16 8.67 10.08
N ILE A 72 2.31 8.76 8.75
CA ILE A 72 3.57 8.54 8.03
C ILE A 72 4.28 9.89 7.91
N CYS A 73 5.55 9.97 8.31
CA CYS A 73 6.28 11.22 8.19
C CYS A 73 6.47 11.61 6.72
N ARG A 74 6.56 12.92 6.43
CA ARG A 74 6.65 13.43 5.04
C ARG A 74 7.76 12.74 4.24
N THR A 75 8.96 12.59 4.80
CA THR A 75 10.09 11.94 4.12
C THR A 75 9.77 10.50 3.71
N ASP A 76 9.14 9.72 4.58
CA ASP A 76 8.74 8.36 4.29
C ASP A 76 7.60 8.30 3.28
N PHE A 77 6.64 9.22 3.36
CA PHE A 77 5.56 9.34 2.40
C PHE A 77 6.11 9.61 0.99
N PHE A 78 6.96 10.62 0.83
CA PHE A 78 7.54 10.99 -0.46
C PHE A 78 8.40 9.87 -1.07
N ASN A 79 9.15 9.13 -0.24
CA ASN A 79 10.07 8.10 -0.73
C ASN A 79 9.41 6.75 -0.97
N GLN A 80 8.39 6.39 -0.18
CA GLN A 80 7.88 5.01 -0.12
C GLN A 80 6.41 4.90 -0.52
N VAL A 81 5.60 5.94 -0.28
CA VAL A 81 4.17 5.97 -0.63
C VAL A 81 3.94 6.58 -2.01
N ARG A 82 4.46 7.79 -2.25
CA ARG A 82 4.31 8.55 -3.52
C ARG A 82 4.65 7.78 -4.79
N PRO A 83 5.65 6.88 -4.83
CA PRO A 83 5.91 6.10 -6.03
C PRO A 83 4.75 5.20 -6.49
N TYR A 84 3.77 4.94 -5.62
CA TYR A 84 2.56 4.17 -5.93
C TYR A 84 1.33 5.06 -6.05
N ARG A 85 1.47 6.37 -6.32
CA ARG A 85 0.36 7.33 -6.44
C ARG A 85 -0.83 6.80 -7.27
N ALA A 86 -0.56 6.07 -8.35
CA ALA A 86 -1.59 5.55 -9.25
C ALA A 86 -2.61 4.60 -8.57
N ILE A 87 -2.30 4.03 -7.40
CA ILE A 87 -3.21 3.13 -6.67
C ILE A 87 -3.79 3.76 -5.41
N ILE A 88 -3.37 4.97 -5.06
CA ILE A 88 -3.79 5.67 -3.85
C ILE A 88 -4.91 6.66 -4.24
N PRO A 89 -6.04 6.66 -3.52
CA PRO A 89 -7.09 7.68 -3.65
C PRO A 89 -6.55 9.13 -3.61
N ASN A 90 -7.13 10.03 -4.42
CA ASN A 90 -6.64 11.40 -4.56
C ASN A 90 -6.89 12.26 -3.31
N ASP A 91 -7.97 12.00 -2.60
CA ASP A 91 -8.34 12.65 -1.32
C ASP A 91 -7.21 12.55 -0.28
N ILE A 92 -6.49 11.43 -0.22
CA ILE A 92 -5.33 11.25 0.66
C ILE A 92 -4.19 12.25 0.35
N TYR A 93 -4.03 12.65 -0.92
CA TYR A 93 -3.00 13.63 -1.29
C TYR A 93 -3.41 15.06 -0.96
N GLU A 94 -4.70 15.37 -1.11
CA GLU A 94 -5.23 16.68 -0.74
C GLU A 94 -5.00 16.95 0.76
N GLU A 95 -5.14 15.94 1.61
CA GLU A 95 -4.88 16.05 3.05
C GLU A 95 -3.39 16.21 3.43
N ILE A 96 -2.45 15.83 2.57
CA ILE A 96 -1.00 15.81 2.88
C ILE A 96 -0.27 17.05 2.36
N ASP A 97 -0.78 17.63 1.27
CA ASP A 97 -0.23 18.85 0.65
C ASP A 97 -0.73 20.15 1.35
N GLU A 98 -1.69 20.06 2.28
CA GLU A 98 -2.09 21.13 3.23
C GLU A 98 -1.23 21.13 4.52
#